data_AF-A0A821KQX6-F1
#
_entry.id   AF-A0A821KQX6-F1
#
_cell.length_a   1.000
_cell.length_b   1.000
_cell.length_c   1.000
_cell.angle_alpha   90.00
_cell.angle_beta   90.00
_cell.angle_gamma   90.00
#
_symmetry.space_group_name_H-M   'P 1'
#
loop_
_entity.id
_entity.type
_entity.pdbx_description
1 polymer ?
#
loop_
_entity_poly.entity_id
_entity_poly.type
_entity_poly.pdbx_seq_one_letter_code
_entity_poly.pdbx_strand_id
1 'polypeptide(L)'
;MDDVERLAVSCKEPNNCDFEGDTFCGWENVKNTDKFDWEITSGPSSNAFLSGPLTDHTLGTDDGSYGYIDTNKQRKLNDTAVLISHSMTDTGSSGMCFEFFYHMFGDGIGTLTVYLQKEGFQPIPMWTLSGQQQDDWFQGKVGFIVNSDHSILIEAKINQNDEGDIGIDDLSITNGYCPTYPAYAVPPNSLTTVQPVVTTGVTTPPRPVTAYDCDFESDTCSSWNIVSKPELSWTRVQGPAASQQDAHNPLFDHTGSQSNGYYLLLQPNTSIPFPNANISSQFRSTAMNNNRQCLEFWYFIYGSHAGTLSVEKLSGSSFSQLRWTTTGGKGYEWYHAQVNLQSSTSNPTQFTIAIEGTWSANNRGSIAIDDITLLNGTCRTTTDQCDFDSDDSICGFQNGPAGQFNWIRGLASAVQQGVNPNVDHTTQTDTGYYMLA
;
A
#
# COMPACT_ATOMS: atom_id res chain seq x y z
N MET A 1 48.16 16.04 13.72
CA MET A 1 46.84 15.73 14.28
C MET A 1 47.14 14.98 15.55
N ASP A 2 47.04 15.63 16.70
CA ASP A 2 47.62 15.18 17.97
C ASP A 2 46.53 14.81 18.99
N ASP A 3 45.34 15.42 18.87
CA ASP A 3 44.23 15.18 19.80
C ASP A 3 42.97 14.74 19.04
N VAL A 4 42.49 13.54 19.36
CA VAL A 4 41.20 13.00 18.91
C VAL A 4 40.41 12.59 20.16
N GLU A 5 39.35 13.33 20.45
CA GLU A 5 38.37 12.94 21.47
C GLU A 5 37.17 12.30 20.80
N ARG A 6 36.74 11.13 21.30
CA ARG A 6 35.45 10.53 20.96
C ARG A 6 34.38 11.10 21.88
N LEU A 7 33.49 11.91 21.34
CA LEU A 7 32.25 12.28 22.01
C LEU A 7 31.33 11.05 22.08
N ALA A 8 30.69 10.82 23.23
CA ALA A 8 29.74 9.71 23.46
C ALA A 8 28.34 9.97 22.85
N VAL A 9 28.25 10.88 21.89
CA VAL A 9 27.04 11.18 21.13
C VAL A 9 27.32 10.69 19.72
N SER A 10 26.43 9.86 19.17
CA SER A 10 26.48 9.50 17.75
C SER A 10 26.55 10.79 16.94
N CYS A 11 27.44 10.87 15.95
CA CYS A 11 27.37 11.96 14.99
C CYS A 11 25.95 11.92 14.38
N LYS A 12 25.20 13.04 14.47
CA LYS A 12 23.94 13.16 13.73
C LYS A 12 24.35 13.08 12.26
N GLU A 13 23.99 11.97 11.61
CA GLU A 13 24.29 11.77 10.19
C GLU A 13 23.63 12.93 9.42
N PRO A 14 24.37 13.69 8.60
CA PRO A 14 23.94 15.02 8.12
C PRO A 14 22.70 15.00 7.21
N ASN A 15 22.26 13.83 6.75
CA ASN A 15 21.07 13.67 5.94
C ASN A 15 19.94 12.91 6.65
N ASN A 16 20.14 12.49 7.90
CA ASN A 16 19.09 11.90 8.72
C ASN A 16 18.37 13.01 9.49
N CYS A 17 17.04 13.08 9.36
CA CYS A 17 16.25 14.14 9.97
C CYS A 17 14.89 13.65 10.45
N ASP A 18 14.74 13.72 11.76
CA ASP A 18 13.52 13.56 12.55
C ASP A 18 12.79 14.89 12.80
N PHE A 19 13.31 16.02 12.26
CA PHE A 19 12.82 17.39 12.46
C PHE A 19 12.72 17.91 13.91
N GLU A 20 13.06 17.07 14.88
CA GLU A 20 13.07 17.39 16.30
C GLU A 20 14.04 18.53 16.65
N GLY A 21 13.55 19.49 17.44
CA GLY A 21 14.29 20.67 17.86
C GLY A 21 14.29 21.83 16.85
N ASP A 22 13.23 21.95 16.05
CA ASP A 22 13.01 23.05 15.08
C ASP A 22 14.14 23.19 14.04
N THR A 23 14.64 22.07 13.51
CA THR A 23 15.78 22.08 12.58
C THR A 23 15.59 21.12 11.40
N PHE A 24 16.06 21.53 10.23
CA PHE A 24 16.13 20.70 9.03
C PHE A 24 17.33 19.74 9.01
N CYS A 25 18.06 19.59 10.12
CA CYS A 25 19.15 18.62 10.30
C CYS A 25 20.31 18.68 9.27
N GLY A 26 20.41 19.76 8.49
CA GLY A 26 21.39 19.91 7.40
C GLY A 26 20.76 19.96 6.01
N TRP A 27 19.48 19.63 5.88
CA TRP A 27 18.68 19.92 4.69
C TRP A 27 18.43 21.42 4.56
N GLU A 28 18.32 21.90 3.33
CA GLU A 28 18.12 23.31 3.01
C GLU A 28 16.91 23.50 2.09
N ASN A 29 16.13 24.56 2.31
CA ASN A 29 15.18 25.03 1.30
C ASN A 29 15.95 25.62 0.12
N VAL A 30 15.64 25.16 -1.10
CA VAL A 30 16.32 25.66 -2.30
C VAL A 30 15.93 27.12 -2.52
N LYS A 31 16.88 27.95 -2.93
CA LYS A 31 16.62 29.40 -3.13
C LYS A 31 16.38 29.72 -4.60
N ASN A 32 15.29 30.43 -4.88
CA ASN A 32 14.96 31.08 -6.16
C ASN A 32 14.57 30.15 -7.33
N THR A 33 14.39 28.84 -7.10
CA THR A 33 13.92 27.90 -8.14
C THR A 33 12.46 27.48 -7.94
N ASP A 34 12.00 27.49 -6.70
CA ASP A 34 10.66 27.13 -6.26
C ASP A 34 9.85 28.38 -5.85
N LYS A 35 8.60 28.18 -5.43
CA LYS A 35 7.62 29.25 -5.20
C LYS A 35 7.39 29.55 -3.73
N PHE A 36 7.71 28.59 -2.86
CA PHE A 36 7.62 28.69 -1.42
C PHE A 36 8.50 27.63 -0.76
N ASP A 37 8.66 27.72 0.56
CA ASP A 37 9.58 26.89 1.33
C ASP A 37 8.82 25.82 2.14
N TRP A 38 9.48 24.71 2.44
CA TRP A 38 9.08 23.81 3.52
C TRP A 38 9.22 24.51 4.88
N GLU A 39 8.25 24.28 5.76
CA GLU A 39 8.20 24.80 7.12
C GLU A 39 8.25 23.63 8.11
N ILE A 40 8.63 23.88 9.37
CA ILE A 40 8.56 22.89 10.45
C ILE A 40 7.37 23.24 11.33
N THR A 41 6.59 22.25 11.72
CA THR A 41 5.45 22.41 12.63
C THR A 41 5.33 21.22 13.57
N SER A 42 4.43 21.32 14.55
CA SER A 42 4.17 20.32 15.58
C SER A 42 2.68 20.23 15.86
N GLY A 43 2.16 19.02 16.10
CA GLY A 43 0.76 18.77 16.48
C GLY A 43 -0.26 19.42 15.54
N PRO A 44 -1.56 19.51 15.92
CA PRO A 44 -2.55 20.12 15.04
C PRO A 44 -2.14 21.56 14.79
N SER A 45 -1.62 21.82 13.59
CA SER A 45 -1.07 23.12 13.23
C SER A 45 -2.12 24.18 13.52
N SER A 46 -1.70 25.30 14.09
CA SER A 46 -2.62 26.31 14.64
C SER A 46 -3.66 26.89 13.65
N ASN A 47 -3.57 26.52 12.36
CA ASN A 47 -4.54 26.84 11.31
C ASN A 47 -4.87 25.63 10.38
N ALA A 48 -4.60 24.39 10.77
CA ALA A 48 -4.96 23.19 10.01
C ALA A 48 -6.49 23.10 9.86
N PHE A 49 -6.99 23.51 8.70
CA PHE A 49 -8.29 23.07 8.23
C PHE A 49 -8.19 21.58 7.94
N LEU A 50 -8.41 20.74 8.97
CA LEU A 50 -8.76 19.32 8.88
C LEU A 50 -7.87 18.39 8.01
N SER A 51 -6.71 18.82 7.51
CA SER A 51 -5.94 18.11 6.46
C SER A 51 -4.49 17.76 6.81
N GLY A 52 -3.85 18.44 7.77
CA GLY A 52 -2.51 18.07 8.27
C GLY A 52 -2.56 17.00 9.37
N PRO A 53 -1.44 16.28 9.62
CA PRO A 53 -1.40 15.22 10.62
C PRO A 53 -1.57 15.77 12.04
N LEU A 54 -2.23 15.00 12.91
CA LEU A 54 -2.46 15.39 14.31
C LEU A 54 -1.22 15.28 15.18
N THR A 55 -0.29 14.42 14.79
CA THR A 55 0.96 14.10 15.50
C THR A 55 2.07 13.92 14.48
N ASP A 56 3.32 14.10 14.90
CA ASP A 56 4.47 13.65 14.12
C ASP A 56 4.54 12.12 14.04
N HIS A 57 5.44 11.59 13.21
CA HIS A 57 5.69 10.16 13.13
C HIS A 57 6.71 9.70 14.19
N THR A 58 7.75 10.52 14.44
CA THR A 58 8.89 10.16 15.31
C THR A 58 8.45 9.83 16.74
N LEU A 59 7.70 10.72 17.39
CA LEU A 59 7.21 10.59 18.76
C LEU A 59 5.77 10.08 18.83
N GLY A 60 4.99 10.30 17.77
CA GLY A 60 3.56 9.99 17.75
C GLY A 60 2.78 10.87 18.71
N THR A 61 3.24 12.11 18.95
CA THR A 61 2.60 13.05 19.87
C THR A 61 2.33 14.39 19.19
N ASP A 62 1.48 15.22 19.80
CA ASP A 62 1.19 16.57 19.33
C ASP A 62 2.31 17.58 19.66
N ASP A 63 3.30 17.18 20.46
CA ASP A 63 4.49 17.96 20.76
C ASP A 63 5.66 17.67 19.79
N GLY A 64 5.61 16.56 19.04
CA GLY A 64 6.64 16.19 18.07
C GLY A 64 6.55 17.02 16.79
N SER A 65 7.68 17.14 16.09
CA SER A 65 7.87 18.06 14.96
C SER A 65 8.04 17.32 13.64
N TYR A 66 7.53 17.90 12.56
CA TYR A 66 7.67 17.36 11.21
C TYR A 66 7.81 18.47 10.17
N GLY A 67 8.39 18.16 9.01
CA GLY A 67 8.46 19.06 7.87
C GLY A 67 7.13 19.08 7.11
N TYR A 68 6.63 20.25 6.71
CA TYR A 68 5.38 20.34 5.96
C TYR A 68 5.35 21.51 4.98
N ILE A 69 4.38 21.46 4.07
CA ILE A 69 4.02 22.59 3.22
C ILE A 69 2.68 23.20 3.62
N ASP A 70 2.64 24.53 3.78
CA ASP A 70 1.41 25.25 4.09
C ASP A 70 0.69 25.73 2.82
N THR A 71 -0.46 25.11 2.53
CA THR A 71 -1.30 25.45 1.37
C THR A 71 -2.26 26.61 1.61
N ASN A 72 -2.47 27.03 2.86
CA ASN A 72 -3.42 28.09 3.22
C ASN A 72 -2.96 29.51 2.80
N LYS A 73 -1.72 29.65 2.33
CA LYS A 73 -1.10 30.92 1.95
C LYS A 73 -1.29 31.22 0.45
N GLN A 74 -2.51 31.50 -0.03
CA GLN A 74 -2.81 31.92 -1.43
C GLN A 74 -1.89 31.28 -2.49
N ARG A 75 -1.69 29.95 -2.43
CA ARG A 75 -0.77 29.25 -3.33
C ARG A 75 -1.45 29.03 -4.67
N LYS A 76 -0.67 28.99 -5.74
CA LYS A 76 -1.20 28.79 -7.10
C LYS A 76 -1.01 27.35 -7.53
N LEU A 77 -1.91 26.92 -8.42
CA LEU A 77 -1.78 25.65 -9.13
C LEU A 77 -0.36 25.50 -9.72
N ASN A 78 0.28 24.37 -9.41
CA ASN A 78 1.66 24.00 -9.76
C ASN A 78 2.77 24.78 -9.05
N ASP A 79 2.48 25.58 -8.01
CA ASP A 79 3.55 26.07 -7.14
C ASP A 79 4.25 24.89 -6.45
N THR A 80 5.57 25.01 -6.26
CA THR A 80 6.39 23.97 -5.65
C THR A 80 7.20 24.52 -4.48
N ALA A 81 7.57 23.61 -3.57
CA ALA A 81 8.59 23.79 -2.54
C ALA A 81 9.59 22.64 -2.62
N VAL A 82 10.88 22.94 -2.52
CA VAL A 82 11.95 21.97 -2.68
C VAL A 82 12.91 22.01 -1.50
N LEU A 83 13.04 20.87 -0.82
CA LEU A 83 14.05 20.64 0.20
C LEU A 83 15.22 19.83 -0.40
N ILE A 84 16.45 20.26 -0.17
CA ILE A 84 17.67 19.59 -0.70
C ILE A 84 18.57 19.08 0.44
N SER A 85 19.08 17.86 0.28
CA SER A 85 20.02 17.25 1.23
C SER A 85 21.43 17.84 1.11
N HIS A 86 22.27 17.59 2.11
CA HIS A 86 23.71 17.78 1.94
C HIS A 86 24.24 16.89 0.81
N SER A 87 25.32 17.33 0.17
CA SER A 87 25.95 16.56 -0.90
C SER A 87 26.61 15.29 -0.35
N MET A 88 26.38 14.19 -1.04
CA MET A 88 26.94 12.87 -0.76
C MET A 88 27.88 12.46 -1.87
N THR A 89 28.91 11.69 -1.51
CA THR A 89 29.86 11.11 -2.47
C THR A 89 29.30 9.85 -3.13
N ASP A 90 30.06 9.26 -4.06
CA ASP A 90 29.75 7.98 -4.73
C ASP A 90 29.17 6.91 -3.78
N THR A 91 28.06 6.29 -4.19
CA THR A 91 27.35 5.24 -3.43
C THR A 91 28.05 3.87 -3.45
N GLY A 92 29.06 3.71 -4.31
CA GLY A 92 29.63 2.42 -4.66
C GLY A 92 28.63 1.51 -5.39
N SER A 93 29.04 0.27 -5.66
CA SER A 93 28.21 -0.72 -6.38
C SER A 93 27.07 -1.31 -5.53
N SER A 94 27.11 -1.14 -4.21
CA SER A 94 26.04 -1.58 -3.30
C SER A 94 24.82 -0.67 -3.34
N GLY A 95 24.97 0.57 -3.81
CA GLY A 95 23.93 1.58 -3.76
C GLY A 95 23.61 2.05 -2.35
N MET A 96 22.64 2.95 -2.26
CA MET A 96 22.06 3.46 -1.02
C MET A 96 20.54 3.41 -1.11
N CYS A 97 19.89 3.48 0.04
CA CYS A 97 18.45 3.55 0.19
C CYS A 97 18.08 4.84 0.91
N PHE A 98 17.20 5.62 0.31
CA PHE A 98 16.55 6.75 0.98
C PHE A 98 15.20 6.28 1.50
N GLU A 99 14.96 6.45 2.79
CA GLU A 99 13.72 6.09 3.48
C GLU A 99 13.19 7.33 4.21
N PHE A 100 11.87 7.52 4.18
CA PHE A 100 11.21 8.67 4.80
C PHE A 100 9.77 8.30 5.13
N PHE A 101 9.13 9.09 5.97
CA PHE A 101 7.69 9.05 6.18
C PHE A 101 7.03 10.25 5.53
N TYR A 102 5.84 10.06 4.99
CA TYR A 102 5.05 11.10 4.36
C TYR A 102 3.60 11.03 4.81
N HIS A 103 2.95 12.19 4.88
CA HIS A 103 1.52 12.34 5.10
C HIS A 103 0.96 13.22 4.00
N MET A 104 -0.13 12.79 3.35
CA MET A 104 -0.69 13.44 2.18
C MET A 104 -2.21 13.36 2.25
N PHE A 105 -2.88 14.27 2.97
CA PHE A 105 -4.32 14.21 3.22
C PHE A 105 -5.04 15.52 2.90
N GLY A 106 -6.18 15.46 2.21
CA GLY A 106 -7.03 16.63 1.92
C GLY A 106 -7.48 16.75 0.47
N ASP A 107 -8.43 17.66 0.24
CA ASP A 107 -9.01 17.95 -1.07
C ASP A 107 -8.14 18.98 -1.80
N GLY A 108 -7.13 18.50 -2.53
CA GLY A 108 -6.20 19.38 -3.24
C GLY A 108 -4.74 19.00 -3.17
N ILE A 109 -4.46 17.88 -2.48
CA ILE A 109 -3.15 17.26 -2.46
C ILE A 109 -2.60 17.13 -3.87
N GLY A 110 -1.42 17.72 -4.07
CA GLY A 110 -0.76 17.68 -5.35
C GLY A 110 0.17 16.50 -5.47
N THR A 111 1.47 16.73 -5.53
CA THR A 111 2.43 15.65 -5.84
C THR A 111 3.66 15.80 -4.96
N LEU A 112 4.09 14.69 -4.37
CA LEU A 112 5.35 14.58 -3.66
C LEU A 112 6.32 13.78 -4.53
N THR A 113 7.48 14.33 -4.84
CA THR A 113 8.50 13.69 -5.69
C THR A 113 9.88 13.76 -5.05
N VAL A 114 10.56 12.62 -5.02
CA VAL A 114 11.97 12.53 -4.65
C VAL A 114 12.82 12.47 -5.91
N TYR A 115 13.76 13.40 -6.04
CA TYR A 115 14.70 13.45 -7.15
C TYR A 115 16.13 13.16 -6.69
N LEU A 116 16.89 12.60 -7.62
CA LEU A 116 18.34 12.58 -7.55
C LEU A 116 18.91 13.74 -8.36
N GLN A 117 19.71 14.58 -7.71
CA GLN A 117 20.43 15.67 -8.34
C GLN A 117 21.92 15.36 -8.41
N LYS A 118 22.48 15.40 -9.62
CA LYS A 118 23.94 15.36 -9.84
C LYS A 118 24.42 16.73 -10.28
N GLU A 119 25.61 17.14 -9.87
CA GLU A 119 26.14 18.44 -10.26
C GLU A 119 26.20 18.57 -11.80
N GLY A 120 25.61 19.63 -12.35
CA GLY A 120 25.58 19.90 -13.80
C GLY A 120 24.53 19.11 -14.60
N PHE A 121 23.70 18.28 -13.97
CA PHE A 121 22.61 17.54 -14.63
C PHE A 121 21.23 18.02 -14.17
N GLN A 122 20.18 17.70 -14.93
CA GLN A 122 18.81 17.90 -14.47
C GLN A 122 18.46 16.87 -13.38
N PRO A 123 17.64 17.23 -12.37
CA PRO A 123 17.18 16.28 -11.38
C PRO A 123 16.40 15.12 -12.02
N ILE A 124 16.68 13.90 -11.59
CA ILE A 124 16.05 12.67 -12.09
C ILE A 124 15.03 12.20 -11.06
N PRO A 125 13.73 12.10 -11.39
CA PRO A 125 12.74 11.60 -10.43
C PRO A 125 13.01 10.13 -10.15
N MET A 126 12.99 9.73 -8.88
CA MET A 126 13.18 8.34 -8.45
C MET A 126 11.99 7.75 -7.72
N TRP A 127 11.19 8.61 -7.07
CA TRP A 127 9.97 8.25 -6.35
C TRP A 127 8.95 9.38 -6.54
N THR A 128 7.69 9.08 -6.79
CA THR A 128 6.63 10.10 -6.93
C THR A 128 5.27 9.53 -6.58
N LEU A 129 4.47 10.31 -5.84
CA LEU A 129 3.05 10.04 -5.59
C LEU A 129 2.24 11.31 -5.74
N SER A 130 1.02 11.16 -6.25
CA SER A 130 0.08 12.27 -6.45
C SER A 130 -1.26 11.98 -5.77
N GLY A 131 -1.90 13.03 -5.26
CA GLY A 131 -3.20 12.96 -4.62
C GLY A 131 -3.17 12.42 -3.18
N GLN A 132 -4.35 12.46 -2.56
CA GLN A 132 -4.69 11.96 -1.22
C GLN A 132 -4.21 10.51 -0.98
N GLN A 133 -3.50 10.26 0.14
CA GLN A 133 -2.95 8.96 0.54
C GLN A 133 -3.52 8.42 1.88
N GLN A 134 -4.44 9.15 2.53
CA GLN A 134 -5.02 8.98 3.89
C GLN A 134 -4.46 9.93 4.93
N ASP A 135 -5.24 10.10 5.99
CA ASP A 135 -4.87 10.81 7.22
C ASP A 135 -4.03 9.90 8.13
N ASP A 136 -2.89 9.44 7.60
CA ASP A 136 -1.92 8.65 8.35
C ASP A 136 -0.50 8.84 7.76
N TRP A 137 0.51 8.46 8.53
CA TRP A 137 1.90 8.46 8.10
C TRP A 137 2.23 7.18 7.34
N PHE A 138 2.75 7.34 6.13
CA PHE A 138 3.14 6.24 5.25
C PHE A 138 4.64 6.25 5.00
N GLN A 139 5.22 5.08 4.87
CA GLN A 139 6.63 4.94 4.55
C GLN A 139 6.87 5.07 3.04
N GLY A 140 7.85 5.90 2.67
CA GLY A 140 8.45 5.96 1.33
C GLY A 140 9.87 5.38 1.35
N LYS A 141 10.24 4.62 0.32
CA LYS A 141 11.60 4.13 0.09
C LYS A 141 12.00 4.23 -1.36
N VAL A 142 13.27 4.52 -1.62
CA VAL A 142 13.84 4.46 -2.96
C VAL A 142 15.33 4.19 -2.94
N GLY A 143 15.74 3.14 -3.66
CA GLY A 143 17.15 2.79 -3.85
C GLY A 143 17.77 3.50 -5.05
N PHE A 144 19.03 3.90 -4.92
CA PHE A 144 19.78 4.55 -6.00
C PHE A 144 21.26 4.14 -6.02
N ILE A 145 21.86 4.20 -7.21
CA ILE A 145 23.28 3.93 -7.44
C ILE A 145 23.86 5.07 -8.26
N VAL A 146 24.87 5.74 -7.72
CA VAL A 146 25.45 6.95 -8.30
C VAL A 146 26.96 6.98 -8.09
N ASN A 147 27.69 7.14 -9.19
CA ASN A 147 29.16 7.14 -9.23
C ASN A 147 29.79 8.55 -9.18
N SER A 148 29.09 9.51 -8.59
CA SER A 148 29.48 10.91 -8.52
C SER A 148 28.87 11.58 -7.30
N ASP A 149 29.34 12.78 -6.99
CA ASP A 149 28.70 13.61 -5.97
C ASP A 149 27.26 13.92 -6.38
N HIS A 150 26.35 13.85 -5.42
CA HIS A 150 24.91 13.98 -5.64
C HIS A 150 24.18 14.47 -4.38
N SER A 151 22.94 14.90 -4.56
CA SER A 151 22.01 15.27 -3.48
C SER A 151 20.63 14.68 -3.75
N ILE A 152 19.83 14.53 -2.71
CA ILE A 152 18.41 14.19 -2.79
C ILE A 152 17.60 15.47 -2.69
N LEU A 153 16.60 15.61 -3.55
CA LEU A 153 15.61 16.69 -3.48
C LEU A 153 14.25 16.10 -3.18
N ILE A 154 13.52 16.72 -2.26
CA ILE A 154 12.12 16.41 -1.96
C ILE A 154 11.29 17.61 -2.42
N GLU A 155 10.54 17.43 -3.49
CA GLU A 155 9.66 18.44 -4.06
C GLU A 155 8.21 18.12 -3.70
N ALA A 156 7.53 19.06 -3.06
CA ALA A 156 6.09 19.05 -2.95
C ALA A 156 5.50 20.08 -3.92
N LYS A 157 4.48 19.65 -4.66
CA LYS A 157 3.78 20.44 -5.67
C LYS A 157 2.32 20.57 -5.31
N ILE A 158 1.77 21.77 -5.46
CA ILE A 158 0.35 22.07 -5.27
C ILE A 158 -0.46 21.69 -6.51
N ASN A 159 -1.61 21.05 -6.33
CA ASN A 159 -2.58 20.80 -7.39
C ASN A 159 -3.68 21.88 -7.39
N GLN A 160 -4.86 21.64 -6.85
CA GLN A 160 -6.00 22.57 -6.93
C GLN A 160 -6.66 22.75 -5.57
N ASN A 161 -7.06 23.98 -5.25
CA ASN A 161 -7.65 24.42 -3.99
C ASN A 161 -6.64 24.42 -2.82
N ASP A 162 -6.82 25.36 -1.89
CA ASP A 162 -5.88 25.62 -0.79
C ASP A 162 -5.98 24.57 0.36
N GLU A 163 -6.57 23.38 0.11
CA GLU A 163 -7.12 22.48 1.15
C GLU A 163 -6.38 21.12 1.29
N GLY A 164 -5.05 21.07 1.17
CA GLY A 164 -4.31 19.81 1.42
C GLY A 164 -2.85 19.99 1.77
N ASP A 165 -2.49 19.66 3.01
CA ASP A 165 -1.10 19.69 3.51
C ASP A 165 -0.33 18.43 3.11
N ILE A 166 0.96 18.57 2.77
CA ILE A 166 1.89 17.45 2.62
C ILE A 166 2.93 17.55 3.73
N GLY A 167 3.03 16.51 4.54
CA GLY A 167 4.01 16.34 5.60
C GLY A 167 5.09 15.32 5.21
N ILE A 168 6.30 15.51 5.73
CA ILE A 168 7.41 14.57 5.70
C ILE A 168 8.04 14.47 7.09
N ASP A 169 8.48 13.28 7.46
CA ASP A 169 9.15 13.01 8.73
C ASP A 169 10.19 11.89 8.57
N ASP A 170 11.06 11.70 9.55
CA ASP A 170 11.98 10.56 9.66
C ASP A 170 12.80 10.26 8.40
N LEU A 171 13.42 11.31 7.83
CA LEU A 171 14.31 11.20 6.69
C LEU A 171 15.55 10.39 7.08
N SER A 172 15.90 9.37 6.30
CA SER A 172 17.08 8.57 6.57
C SER A 172 17.72 8.02 5.30
N ILE A 173 19.05 7.90 5.34
CA ILE A 173 19.83 7.30 4.27
C ILE A 173 20.61 6.11 4.82
N THR A 174 20.37 4.93 4.26
CA THR A 174 21.02 3.68 4.66
C THR A 174 21.88 3.11 3.54
N ASN A 175 22.93 2.37 3.93
CA ASN A 175 23.81 1.70 2.97
C ASN A 175 23.12 0.47 2.38
N GLY A 176 23.23 0.31 1.06
CA GLY A 176 22.62 -0.78 0.32
C GLY A 176 21.39 -0.34 -0.45
N TYR A 177 21.21 -0.91 -1.64
CA TYR A 177 20.06 -0.67 -2.49
C TYR A 177 18.79 -1.30 -1.91
N CYS A 178 17.67 -0.57 -1.96
CA CYS A 178 16.34 -1.06 -1.61
C CYS A 178 15.36 -0.92 -2.78
N PRO A 179 14.36 -1.81 -2.89
CA PRO A 179 13.23 -1.60 -3.80
C PRO A 179 12.46 -0.33 -3.48
N THR A 180 11.87 0.30 -4.49
CA THR A 180 10.96 1.42 -4.31
C THR A 180 9.73 0.97 -3.53
N TYR A 181 9.37 1.73 -2.49
CA TYR A 181 8.17 1.50 -1.69
C TYR A 181 7.40 2.82 -1.49
N PRO A 182 6.06 2.82 -1.64
CA PRO A 182 5.28 1.72 -2.20
C PRO A 182 5.66 1.45 -3.66
N ALA A 183 5.44 0.22 -4.15
CA ALA A 183 5.94 -0.21 -5.46
C ALA A 183 5.40 0.62 -6.65
N TYR A 184 4.22 1.22 -6.47
CA TYR A 184 3.58 2.09 -7.47
C TYR A 184 4.12 3.53 -7.48
N ALA A 185 5.02 3.89 -6.56
CA ALA A 185 5.64 5.23 -6.53
C ALA A 185 6.79 5.40 -7.54
N VAL A 186 6.96 4.47 -8.50
CA VAL A 186 8.02 4.55 -9.50
C VAL A 186 7.64 5.61 -10.57
N PRO A 187 8.49 6.61 -10.86
CA PRO A 187 8.12 7.69 -11.77
C PRO A 187 7.96 7.24 -13.23
N PRO A 188 6.92 7.71 -13.95
CA PRO A 188 6.68 7.39 -15.34
C PRO A 188 7.85 7.89 -16.22
N ASN A 189 8.38 7.00 -17.07
CA ASN A 189 9.56 7.21 -17.93
C ASN A 189 10.93 7.14 -17.23
N SER A 190 11.01 6.65 -15.99
CA SER A 190 12.30 6.22 -15.46
C SER A 190 12.82 5.08 -16.32
N LEU A 191 13.78 5.36 -17.21
CA LEU A 191 14.57 4.34 -17.91
C LEU A 191 15.52 3.67 -16.91
N THR A 192 14.99 3.15 -15.82
CA THR A 192 15.63 2.04 -15.13
C THR A 192 15.50 0.87 -16.08
N THR A 193 16.57 0.62 -16.83
CA THR A 193 16.90 -0.73 -17.23
C THR A 193 16.99 -1.54 -15.94
N VAL A 194 15.86 -2.05 -15.47
CA VAL A 194 15.83 -3.32 -14.77
C VAL A 194 16.35 -4.29 -15.82
N GLN A 195 17.67 -4.41 -15.93
CA GLN A 195 18.19 -5.67 -16.41
C GLN A 195 17.58 -6.69 -15.45
N PRO A 196 16.84 -7.69 -15.94
CA PRO A 196 16.51 -8.80 -15.09
C PRO A 196 17.84 -9.25 -14.51
N VAL A 197 17.97 -9.18 -13.19
CA VAL A 197 19.01 -9.97 -12.53
C VAL A 197 18.73 -11.36 -13.06
N VAL A 198 19.63 -11.84 -13.92
CA VAL A 198 19.67 -13.25 -14.30
C VAL A 198 20.15 -13.95 -13.05
N THR A 199 19.26 -14.03 -12.06
CA THR A 199 19.30 -15.06 -11.07
C THR A 199 19.22 -16.30 -11.93
N THR A 200 20.28 -17.11 -11.91
CA THR A 200 20.27 -18.48 -12.43
C THR A 200 19.36 -19.36 -11.56
N GLY A 201 18.17 -18.85 -11.23
CA GLY A 201 17.09 -19.53 -10.58
C GLY A 201 16.53 -20.50 -11.60
N VAL A 202 16.71 -21.77 -11.27
CA VAL A 202 15.96 -22.93 -11.77
C VAL A 202 14.72 -22.49 -12.53
N THR A 203 14.76 -22.61 -13.86
CA THR A 203 13.61 -22.36 -14.72
C THR A 203 12.55 -23.42 -14.43
N THR A 204 11.72 -23.18 -13.42
CA THR A 204 10.43 -23.87 -13.32
C THR A 204 9.65 -23.52 -14.58
N PRO A 205 9.07 -24.51 -15.29
CA PRO A 205 8.24 -24.24 -16.45
C PRO A 205 7.17 -23.19 -16.10
N PRO A 206 6.88 -22.22 -16.97
CA PRO A 206 5.79 -21.28 -16.75
C PRO A 206 4.51 -22.06 -16.48
N ARG A 207 3.82 -21.71 -15.40
CA ARG A 207 2.57 -22.36 -14.99
C ARG A 207 1.56 -22.29 -16.15
N PRO A 208 0.81 -23.37 -16.42
CA PRO A 208 -0.30 -23.31 -17.37
C PRO A 208 -1.38 -22.36 -16.85
N VAL A 209 -1.65 -21.29 -17.60
CA VAL A 209 -2.78 -20.38 -17.35
C VAL A 209 -4.09 -21.16 -17.46
N THR A 210 -4.97 -21.00 -16.49
CA THR A 210 -6.27 -21.68 -16.49
C THR A 210 -7.36 -20.78 -17.05
N ALA A 211 -8.49 -21.37 -17.48
CA ALA A 211 -9.64 -20.59 -17.92
C ALA A 211 -10.27 -19.70 -16.83
N TYR A 212 -9.83 -19.85 -15.57
CA TYR A 212 -10.32 -19.12 -14.40
C TYR A 212 -9.37 -18.03 -13.95
N ASP A 213 -8.17 -17.99 -14.53
CA ASP A 213 -7.26 -16.88 -14.32
C ASP A 213 -7.84 -15.65 -15.04
N CYS A 214 -7.76 -14.49 -14.40
CA CYS A 214 -8.40 -13.28 -14.88
C CYS A 214 -7.63 -12.03 -14.44
N ASP A 215 -6.95 -11.42 -15.40
CA ASP A 215 -6.23 -10.14 -15.27
C ASP A 215 -7.08 -8.94 -15.72
N PHE A 216 -8.33 -9.20 -16.15
CA PHE A 216 -9.28 -8.21 -16.66
C PHE A 216 -8.82 -7.39 -17.88
N GLU A 217 -7.68 -7.67 -18.51
CA GLU A 217 -7.11 -6.79 -19.54
C GLU A 217 -7.91 -6.78 -20.85
N SER A 218 -8.53 -7.91 -21.19
CA SER A 218 -9.38 -8.02 -22.40
C SER A 218 -10.88 -7.90 -22.13
N ASP A 219 -11.34 -8.50 -21.03
CA ASP A 219 -12.76 -8.64 -20.71
C ASP A 219 -12.98 -8.97 -19.22
N THR A 220 -14.19 -9.34 -18.83
CA THR A 220 -14.51 -9.82 -17.47
C THR A 220 -14.39 -11.34 -17.33
N CYS A 221 -13.59 -11.97 -18.19
CA CYS A 221 -13.27 -13.40 -18.23
C CYS A 221 -14.48 -14.34 -18.36
N SER A 222 -14.56 -15.08 -19.47
CA SER A 222 -15.72 -15.93 -19.79
C SER A 222 -16.08 -17.01 -18.75
N SER A 223 -15.14 -17.41 -17.89
CA SER A 223 -15.39 -18.36 -16.79
C SER A 223 -15.93 -17.70 -15.53
N TRP A 224 -16.20 -16.40 -15.56
CA TRP A 224 -16.74 -15.63 -14.45
C TRP A 224 -18.00 -14.89 -14.86
N ASN A 225 -18.89 -14.67 -13.89
CA ASN A 225 -20.17 -14.01 -14.09
C ASN A 225 -20.47 -13.06 -12.93
N ILE A 226 -20.89 -11.84 -13.28
CA ILE A 226 -21.35 -10.84 -12.31
C ILE A 226 -22.79 -11.17 -11.93
N VAL A 227 -23.03 -11.36 -10.64
CA VAL A 227 -24.35 -11.48 -10.01
C VAL A 227 -24.56 -10.22 -9.19
N SER A 228 -25.23 -9.24 -9.79
CA SER A 228 -25.43 -7.91 -9.23
C SER A 228 -26.89 -7.66 -8.83
N LYS A 229 -27.07 -6.62 -8.02
CA LYS A 229 -28.36 -6.01 -7.73
C LYS A 229 -28.44 -4.67 -8.47
N PRO A 230 -29.63 -4.11 -8.73
CA PRO A 230 -29.76 -2.84 -9.46
C PRO A 230 -28.95 -1.68 -8.87
N GLU A 231 -28.78 -1.69 -7.55
CA GLU A 231 -28.09 -0.66 -6.77
C GLU A 231 -26.57 -0.83 -6.77
N LEU A 232 -26.06 -2.03 -7.00
CA LEU A 232 -24.64 -2.34 -6.80
C LEU A 232 -24.18 -3.45 -7.74
N SER A 233 -23.15 -3.16 -8.53
CA SER A 233 -22.55 -4.11 -9.45
C SER A 233 -21.03 -4.00 -9.43
N TRP A 234 -20.36 -5.15 -9.56
CA TRP A 234 -19.02 -5.16 -10.09
C TRP A 234 -19.03 -4.61 -11.52
N THR A 235 -18.08 -3.73 -11.83
CA THR A 235 -17.92 -3.10 -13.13
C THR A 235 -16.44 -3.11 -13.49
N ARG A 236 -16.13 -3.54 -14.71
CA ARG A 236 -14.78 -3.43 -15.25
C ARG A 236 -14.50 -1.99 -15.61
N VAL A 237 -13.46 -1.41 -15.03
CA VAL A 237 -13.06 -0.03 -15.25
C VAL A 237 -11.60 0.05 -15.63
N GLN A 238 -11.22 1.14 -16.27
CA GLN A 238 -9.83 1.41 -16.64
C GLN A 238 -9.23 2.40 -15.65
N GLY A 239 -8.01 2.15 -15.18
CA GLY A 239 -7.32 2.88 -14.12
C GLY A 239 -7.55 4.40 -14.06
N PRO A 240 -6.69 5.27 -14.62
CA PRO A 240 -6.78 6.69 -14.28
C PRO A 240 -8.13 7.34 -14.60
N ALA A 241 -8.92 6.77 -15.50
CA ALA A 241 -10.27 7.24 -15.82
C ALA A 241 -11.28 6.99 -14.68
N ALA A 242 -11.14 5.92 -13.90
CA ALA A 242 -12.03 5.59 -12.80
C ALA A 242 -11.72 6.42 -11.53
N SER A 243 -10.45 6.72 -11.27
CA SER A 243 -10.03 7.57 -10.14
C SER A 243 -10.36 9.05 -10.36
N GLN A 244 -10.35 9.52 -11.62
CA GLN A 244 -10.81 10.86 -11.96
C GLN A 244 -12.29 11.12 -11.61
N GLN A 245 -13.10 10.07 -11.44
CA GLN A 245 -14.50 10.17 -11.03
C GLN A 245 -14.67 10.10 -9.51
N ASP A 246 -13.80 9.37 -8.81
CA ASP A 246 -13.79 9.25 -7.36
C ASP A 246 -12.37 8.97 -6.87
N ALA A 247 -11.84 9.87 -6.05
CA ALA A 247 -10.49 9.79 -5.49
C ALA A 247 -10.26 8.54 -4.62
N HIS A 248 -11.32 7.85 -4.19
CA HIS A 248 -11.21 6.60 -3.46
C HIS A 248 -10.94 5.39 -4.36
N ASN A 249 -11.13 5.48 -5.67
CA ASN A 249 -10.82 4.36 -6.58
C ASN A 249 -9.31 4.25 -6.80
N PRO A 250 -8.76 3.03 -7.00
CA PRO A 250 -7.34 2.89 -7.31
C PRO A 250 -6.99 3.61 -8.61
N LEU A 251 -5.86 4.32 -8.63
CA LEU A 251 -5.38 5.05 -9.81
C LEU A 251 -4.98 4.10 -10.95
N PHE A 252 -4.44 2.92 -10.63
CA PHE A 252 -3.87 1.96 -11.57
C PHE A 252 -4.32 0.54 -11.21
N ASP A 253 -4.38 -0.33 -12.21
CA ASP A 253 -4.50 -1.78 -12.04
C ASP A 253 -3.21 -2.37 -11.42
N HIS A 254 -3.29 -3.60 -10.94
CA HIS A 254 -2.16 -4.31 -10.38
C HIS A 254 -1.30 -5.00 -11.47
N THR A 255 -1.92 -5.53 -12.53
CA THR A 255 -1.27 -6.32 -13.60
C THR A 255 -0.08 -5.60 -14.25
N GLY A 256 -0.18 -4.28 -14.40
CA GLY A 256 0.89 -3.43 -14.89
C GLY A 256 0.96 -2.11 -14.15
N SER A 257 1.77 -2.06 -13.07
CA SER A 257 2.04 -0.93 -12.15
C SER A 257 2.27 0.49 -12.73
N GLN A 258 2.17 0.72 -14.06
CA GLN A 258 2.34 2.02 -14.72
C GLN A 258 1.49 2.20 -16.00
N SER A 259 0.39 1.46 -16.21
CA SER A 259 -0.39 1.53 -17.47
C SER A 259 -1.89 1.75 -17.27
N ASN A 260 -2.59 2.10 -18.36
CA ASN A 260 -4.06 2.18 -18.39
C ASN A 260 -4.69 0.77 -18.41
N GLY A 261 -4.35 -0.09 -17.44
CA GLY A 261 -4.93 -1.43 -17.34
C GLY A 261 -6.32 -1.39 -16.73
N TYR A 262 -6.90 -2.58 -16.60
CA TYR A 262 -8.28 -2.77 -16.22
C TYR A 262 -8.37 -3.62 -14.96
N TYR A 263 -9.32 -3.27 -14.10
CA TYR A 263 -9.65 -4.04 -12.92
C TYR A 263 -11.15 -4.05 -12.71
N LEU A 264 -11.62 -4.86 -11.76
CA LEU A 264 -13.02 -4.93 -11.40
C LEU A 264 -13.29 -4.07 -10.16
N LEU A 265 -14.12 -3.05 -10.31
CA LEU A 265 -14.51 -2.11 -9.26
C LEU A 265 -15.94 -2.36 -8.82
N LEU A 266 -16.20 -2.38 -7.52
CA LEU A 266 -17.54 -2.45 -6.97
C LEU A 266 -18.18 -1.06 -7.04
N GLN A 267 -19.10 -0.84 -7.98
CA GLN A 267 -19.68 0.49 -8.22
C GLN A 267 -21.15 0.57 -7.77
N PRO A 268 -21.50 1.57 -6.95
CA PRO A 268 -22.88 1.90 -6.62
C PRO A 268 -23.56 2.59 -7.81
N ASN A 269 -24.83 2.26 -8.05
CA ASN A 269 -25.68 3.01 -8.97
C ASN A 269 -26.32 4.20 -8.25
N THR A 270 -25.68 5.37 -8.36
CA THR A 270 -26.11 6.61 -7.68
C THR A 270 -27.48 7.14 -8.15
N SER A 271 -28.00 6.63 -9.27
CA SER A 271 -29.35 6.98 -9.75
C SER A 271 -30.47 6.25 -8.98
N ILE A 272 -30.12 5.29 -8.13
CA ILE A 272 -31.08 4.51 -7.33
C ILE A 272 -30.83 4.80 -5.85
N PRO A 273 -31.85 5.17 -5.06
CA PRO A 273 -31.68 5.35 -3.62
C PRO A 273 -31.17 4.07 -2.96
N PHE A 274 -30.07 4.18 -2.22
CA PHE A 274 -29.53 3.04 -1.48
C PHE A 274 -30.47 2.66 -0.32
N PRO A 275 -30.87 1.38 -0.17
CA PRO A 275 -31.60 0.91 0.99
C PRO A 275 -30.78 1.05 2.29
N ASN A 276 -31.49 1.11 3.42
CA ASN A 276 -30.91 1.19 4.77
C ASN A 276 -30.24 -0.11 5.25
N ALA A 277 -30.04 -1.09 4.36
CA ALA A 277 -29.44 -2.39 4.66
C ALA A 277 -28.22 -2.62 3.77
N ASN A 278 -27.28 -3.43 4.24
CA ASN A 278 -26.10 -3.80 3.45
C ASN A 278 -26.52 -4.55 2.17
N ILE A 279 -26.03 -4.08 1.04
CA ILE A 279 -26.22 -4.70 -0.27
C ILE A 279 -24.90 -5.37 -0.65
N SER A 280 -24.97 -6.36 -1.54
CA SER A 280 -23.79 -7.03 -2.04
C SER A 280 -23.91 -7.33 -3.53
N SER A 281 -22.75 -7.42 -4.19
CA SER A 281 -22.61 -7.94 -5.54
C SER A 281 -21.54 -9.03 -5.53
N GLN A 282 -21.78 -10.11 -6.28
CA GLN A 282 -20.89 -11.25 -6.34
C GLN A 282 -20.31 -11.41 -7.73
N PHE A 283 -19.00 -11.64 -7.81
CA PHE A 283 -18.31 -12.09 -9.01
C PHE A 283 -18.07 -13.60 -8.86
N ARG A 284 -18.86 -14.39 -9.59
CA ARG A 284 -18.90 -15.85 -9.42
C ARG A 284 -18.15 -16.55 -10.53
N SER A 285 -17.41 -17.60 -10.19
CA SER A 285 -16.85 -18.50 -11.18
C SER A 285 -17.93 -19.44 -11.73
N THR A 286 -17.72 -19.95 -12.93
CA THR A 286 -18.39 -21.18 -13.41
C THR A 286 -18.07 -22.37 -12.50
N ALA A 287 -18.86 -23.44 -12.58
CA ALA A 287 -18.68 -24.63 -11.76
C ALA A 287 -17.30 -25.28 -11.97
N MET A 288 -16.66 -25.68 -10.87
CA MET A 288 -15.30 -26.16 -10.81
C MET A 288 -15.25 -27.53 -10.17
N ASN A 289 -14.47 -28.46 -10.74
CA ASN A 289 -14.19 -29.75 -10.10
C ASN A 289 -13.36 -29.55 -8.82
N ASN A 290 -13.48 -30.48 -7.86
CA ASN A 290 -12.91 -30.38 -6.51
C ASN A 290 -11.36 -30.39 -6.39
N ASN A 291 -10.63 -30.17 -7.49
CA ASN A 291 -9.17 -30.32 -7.60
C ASN A 291 -8.37 -29.00 -7.49
N ARG A 292 -9.01 -27.87 -7.18
CA ARG A 292 -8.34 -26.56 -7.05
C ARG A 292 -8.46 -26.03 -5.62
N GLN A 293 -7.33 -25.66 -5.05
CA GLN A 293 -7.17 -25.58 -3.59
C GLN A 293 -6.45 -24.30 -3.14
N CYS A 294 -6.07 -23.41 -4.06
CA CYS A 294 -5.64 -22.06 -3.72
C CYS A 294 -6.16 -21.06 -4.75
N LEU A 295 -6.95 -20.11 -4.29
CA LEU A 295 -7.28 -18.88 -5.01
C LEU A 295 -6.29 -17.80 -4.57
N GLU A 296 -5.68 -17.13 -5.53
CA GLU A 296 -4.86 -15.95 -5.33
C GLU A 296 -5.51 -14.80 -6.09
N PHE A 297 -5.51 -13.60 -5.52
CA PHE A 297 -6.00 -12.40 -6.18
C PHE A 297 -5.46 -11.17 -5.50
N TRP A 298 -5.43 -10.06 -6.23
CA TRP A 298 -5.15 -8.75 -5.69
C TRP A 298 -6.45 -8.02 -5.39
N TYR A 299 -6.48 -7.29 -4.30
CA TYR A 299 -7.63 -6.52 -3.88
C TYR A 299 -7.22 -5.16 -3.35
N PHE A 300 -8.11 -4.19 -3.50
CA PHE A 300 -7.95 -2.84 -3.02
C PHE A 300 -9.19 -2.49 -2.21
N ILE A 301 -9.00 -2.07 -0.96
CA ILE A 301 -10.09 -1.62 -0.11
C ILE A 301 -9.66 -0.34 0.62
N TYR A 302 -10.32 0.76 0.30
CA TYR A 302 -9.90 2.08 0.74
C TYR A 302 -11.09 2.94 1.18
N GLY A 303 -10.89 3.80 2.18
CA GLY A 303 -11.86 4.78 2.65
C GLY A 303 -12.42 4.48 4.05
N SER A 304 -12.82 5.54 4.75
CA SER A 304 -13.18 5.53 6.19
C SER A 304 -14.36 4.61 6.56
N HIS A 305 -15.16 4.19 5.58
CA HIS A 305 -16.33 3.32 5.77
C HIS A 305 -16.44 2.27 4.66
N ALA A 306 -15.31 1.86 4.09
CA ALA A 306 -15.26 0.82 3.08
C ALA A 306 -15.98 -0.44 3.59
N GLY A 307 -16.72 -1.11 2.70
CA GLY A 307 -17.52 -2.28 3.04
C GLY A 307 -16.69 -3.51 3.39
N THR A 308 -17.22 -4.69 3.07
CA THR A 308 -16.57 -5.97 3.31
C THR A 308 -16.31 -6.64 1.96
N LEU A 309 -15.13 -7.20 1.79
CA LEU A 309 -14.80 -8.08 0.67
C LEU A 309 -14.61 -9.50 1.22
N SER A 310 -15.32 -10.47 0.66
CA SER A 310 -15.27 -11.86 1.10
C SER A 310 -15.13 -12.83 -0.06
N VAL A 311 -14.59 -14.01 0.24
CA VAL A 311 -14.54 -15.16 -0.67
C VAL A 311 -15.37 -16.28 -0.07
N GLU A 312 -16.41 -16.67 -0.80
CA GLU A 312 -17.29 -17.78 -0.46
C GLU A 312 -17.11 -18.94 -1.42
N LYS A 313 -17.13 -20.16 -0.87
CA LYS A 313 -17.22 -21.40 -1.63
C LYS A 313 -18.67 -21.86 -1.64
N LEU A 314 -19.30 -21.84 -2.81
CA LEU A 314 -20.68 -22.27 -2.99
C LEU A 314 -20.74 -23.70 -3.52
N SER A 315 -21.55 -24.55 -2.89
CA SER A 315 -21.69 -25.97 -3.20
C SER A 315 -23.16 -26.35 -3.33
N GLY A 316 -23.57 -26.85 -4.50
CA GLY A 316 -24.99 -27.12 -4.77
C GLY A 316 -25.86 -25.86 -4.71
N SER A 317 -27.15 -26.00 -4.41
CA SER A 317 -28.13 -24.90 -4.45
C SER A 317 -28.23 -24.06 -3.16
N SER A 318 -27.56 -24.44 -2.08
CA SER A 318 -27.88 -23.88 -0.75
C SER A 318 -26.73 -23.87 0.26
N PHE A 319 -25.55 -24.42 -0.07
CA PHE A 319 -24.42 -24.42 0.84
C PHE A 319 -23.42 -23.35 0.44
N SER A 320 -23.20 -22.37 1.32
CA SER A 320 -22.10 -21.41 1.23
C SER A 320 -21.17 -21.59 2.42
N GLN A 321 -19.86 -21.56 2.15
CA GLN A 321 -18.82 -21.57 3.16
C GLN A 321 -17.95 -20.33 2.98
N LEU A 322 -17.92 -19.45 3.98
CA LEU A 322 -16.96 -18.35 4.03
C LEU A 322 -15.53 -18.93 4.12
N ARG A 323 -14.65 -18.50 3.21
CA ARG A 323 -13.25 -18.94 3.14
C ARG A 323 -12.26 -17.84 3.48
N TRP A 324 -12.61 -16.60 3.21
CA TRP A 324 -11.78 -15.43 3.52
C TRP A 324 -12.67 -14.19 3.60
N THR A 325 -12.30 -13.23 4.43
CA THR A 325 -12.99 -11.94 4.52
C THR A 325 -12.06 -10.85 5.01
N THR A 326 -12.32 -9.63 4.54
CA THR A 326 -11.72 -8.40 5.05
C THR A 326 -12.77 -7.30 5.12
N THR A 327 -12.65 -6.39 6.07
CA THR A 327 -13.59 -5.27 6.26
C THR A 327 -12.84 -3.97 6.55
N GLY A 328 -13.43 -2.84 6.15
CA GLY A 328 -12.85 -1.52 6.37
C GLY A 328 -11.69 -1.20 5.43
N GLY A 329 -11.34 0.09 5.33
CA GLY A 329 -10.21 0.55 4.51
C GLY A 329 -8.88 0.06 5.08
N LYS A 330 -7.95 -0.34 4.20
CA LYS A 330 -6.64 -0.87 4.58
C LYS A 330 -5.44 0.00 4.24
N GLY A 331 -5.60 0.94 3.32
CA GLY A 331 -4.48 1.66 2.70
C GLY A 331 -4.83 2.01 1.27
N TYR A 332 -4.14 2.99 0.69
CA TYR A 332 -4.29 3.31 -0.74
C TYR A 332 -3.36 2.43 -1.59
N GLU A 333 -3.44 1.11 -1.42
CA GLU A 333 -2.59 0.16 -2.14
C GLU A 333 -3.34 -1.14 -2.47
N TRP A 334 -2.77 -1.90 -3.40
CA TRP A 334 -3.22 -3.24 -3.72
C TRP A 334 -2.61 -4.24 -2.75
N TYR A 335 -3.47 -5.08 -2.16
CA TYR A 335 -3.12 -6.15 -1.26
C TYR A 335 -3.27 -7.50 -1.95
N HIS A 336 -2.38 -8.43 -1.64
CA HIS A 336 -2.48 -9.79 -2.14
C HIS A 336 -3.23 -10.67 -1.14
N ALA A 337 -4.16 -11.50 -1.63
CA ALA A 337 -4.88 -12.48 -0.84
C ALA A 337 -4.64 -13.89 -1.35
N GLN A 338 -4.39 -14.82 -0.42
CA GLN A 338 -4.33 -16.26 -0.70
C GLN A 338 -5.43 -16.98 0.08
N VAL A 339 -6.28 -17.72 -0.62
CA VAL A 339 -7.47 -18.37 -0.03
C VAL A 339 -7.44 -19.87 -0.31
N ASN A 340 -7.25 -20.66 0.75
CA ASN A 340 -7.34 -22.10 0.65
C ASN A 340 -8.81 -22.52 0.47
N LEU A 341 -9.09 -23.36 -0.54
CA LEU A 341 -10.44 -23.76 -0.92
C LEU A 341 -10.81 -25.19 -0.52
N GLN A 342 -10.01 -25.86 0.32
CA GLN A 342 -10.20 -27.28 0.65
C GLN A 342 -11.58 -27.62 1.22
N SER A 343 -12.04 -28.83 0.90
CA SER A 343 -13.32 -29.39 1.34
C SER A 343 -13.07 -30.41 2.45
N SER A 344 -13.66 -30.20 3.63
CA SER A 344 -13.88 -31.30 4.57
C SER A 344 -15.21 -31.96 4.22
N THR A 345 -15.17 -33.07 3.48
CA THR A 345 -16.19 -34.12 3.26
C THR A 345 -16.47 -34.45 1.79
N SER A 346 -16.61 -35.75 1.54
CA SER A 346 -16.92 -36.35 0.25
C SER A 346 -18.32 -35.96 -0.24
N ASN A 347 -18.37 -35.20 -1.34
CA ASN A 347 -19.52 -34.58 -2.03
C ASN A 347 -19.93 -33.20 -1.49
N PRO A 348 -20.14 -32.20 -2.39
CA PRO A 348 -20.29 -32.33 -3.84
C PRO A 348 -18.96 -32.31 -4.63
N THR A 349 -19.01 -32.88 -5.84
CA THR A 349 -17.87 -32.99 -6.78
C THR A 349 -17.52 -31.68 -7.49
N GLN A 350 -18.41 -30.68 -7.41
CA GLN A 350 -18.24 -29.37 -8.01
C GLN A 350 -18.64 -28.25 -7.04
N PHE A 351 -17.97 -27.11 -7.17
CA PHE A 351 -18.25 -25.88 -6.41
C PHE A 351 -18.03 -24.64 -7.31
N THR A 352 -18.55 -23.49 -6.90
CA THR A 352 -18.21 -22.18 -7.48
C THR A 352 -17.55 -21.31 -6.42
N ILE A 353 -16.65 -20.43 -6.83
CA ILE A 353 -16.13 -19.36 -5.97
C ILE A 353 -17.02 -18.14 -6.19
N ALA A 354 -17.37 -17.44 -5.13
CA ALA A 354 -17.97 -16.11 -5.18
C ALA A 354 -17.05 -15.13 -4.45
N ILE A 355 -16.54 -14.14 -5.18
CA ILE A 355 -15.90 -12.97 -4.58
C ILE A 355 -17.00 -11.93 -4.39
N GLU A 356 -17.32 -11.61 -3.14
CA GLU A 356 -18.47 -10.80 -2.77
C GLU A 356 -18.02 -9.49 -2.13
N GLY A 357 -18.47 -8.38 -2.68
CA GLY A 357 -18.26 -7.05 -2.13
C GLY A 357 -19.57 -6.51 -1.56
N THR A 358 -19.54 -5.99 -0.33
CA THR A 358 -20.68 -5.35 0.31
C THR A 358 -20.59 -3.83 0.25
N TRP A 359 -21.74 -3.18 0.18
CA TRP A 359 -21.87 -1.72 0.17
C TRP A 359 -23.01 -1.30 1.10
N SER A 360 -22.82 -0.18 1.79
CA SER A 360 -23.85 0.44 2.63
C SER A 360 -24.07 1.89 2.21
N ALA A 361 -25.20 2.47 2.59
CA ALA A 361 -25.51 3.88 2.29
C ALA A 361 -24.48 4.87 2.89
N ASN A 362 -23.76 4.45 3.94
CA ASN A 362 -22.71 5.24 4.59
C ASN A 362 -21.31 4.93 4.05
N ASN A 363 -21.19 4.07 3.03
CA ASN A 363 -19.88 3.74 2.47
C ASN A 363 -19.25 4.98 1.84
N ARG A 364 -18.03 5.29 2.29
CA ARG A 364 -17.18 6.39 1.82
C ARG A 364 -15.83 5.82 1.37
N GLY A 365 -15.91 4.74 0.62
CA GLY A 365 -14.76 3.94 0.25
C GLY A 365 -15.03 3.07 -0.95
N SER A 366 -13.96 2.49 -1.48
CA SER A 366 -13.95 1.70 -2.71
C SER A 366 -13.46 0.29 -2.44
N ILE A 367 -13.99 -0.65 -3.21
CA ILE A 367 -13.53 -2.05 -3.22
C ILE A 367 -13.25 -2.43 -4.67
N ALA A 368 -12.03 -2.85 -4.97
CA ALA A 368 -11.64 -3.37 -6.28
C ALA A 368 -10.88 -4.69 -6.13
N ILE A 369 -10.89 -5.48 -7.21
CA ILE A 369 -10.13 -6.73 -7.32
C ILE A 369 -9.44 -6.80 -8.68
N ASP A 370 -8.30 -7.49 -8.72
CA ASP A 370 -7.48 -7.68 -9.90
C ASP A 370 -6.73 -9.03 -9.84
N ASP A 371 -6.12 -9.44 -10.96
CA ASP A 371 -5.14 -10.53 -11.05
C ASP A 371 -5.56 -11.84 -10.36
N ILE A 372 -6.73 -12.35 -10.72
CA ILE A 372 -7.24 -13.60 -10.16
C ILE A 372 -6.45 -14.77 -10.74
N THR A 373 -5.91 -15.61 -9.88
CA THR A 373 -5.15 -16.82 -10.22
C THR A 373 -5.66 -18.01 -9.42
N LEU A 374 -5.85 -19.16 -10.09
CA LEU A 374 -6.35 -20.37 -9.43
C LEU A 374 -5.38 -21.55 -9.56
N LEU A 375 -4.80 -21.97 -8.45
CA LEU A 375 -3.77 -23.01 -8.39
C LEU A 375 -4.33 -24.38 -7.95
N ASN A 376 -3.66 -25.43 -8.43
CA ASN A 376 -3.84 -26.77 -7.91
C ASN A 376 -2.97 -26.97 -6.65
N GLY A 377 -3.55 -27.57 -5.61
CA GLY A 377 -2.89 -27.71 -4.31
C GLY A 377 -3.17 -26.54 -3.36
N THR A 378 -2.80 -26.70 -2.10
CA THR A 378 -2.96 -25.67 -1.06
C THR A 378 -2.13 -24.44 -1.37
N CYS A 379 -2.57 -23.27 -0.87
CA CYS A 379 -1.77 -22.06 -0.95
C CYS A 379 -0.42 -22.30 -0.31
N ARG A 380 0.66 -21.94 -1.02
CA ARG A 380 2.01 -22.00 -0.48
C ARG A 380 2.25 -20.70 0.26
N THR A 381 2.58 -20.81 1.54
CA THR A 381 3.21 -19.70 2.26
C THR A 381 4.64 -19.57 1.74
N THR A 382 4.93 -18.53 0.98
CA THR A 382 6.31 -18.10 0.78
C THR A 382 6.80 -17.48 2.09
N THR A 383 8.08 -17.62 2.39
CA THR A 383 8.71 -17.05 3.60
C THR A 383 8.69 -15.52 3.62
N ASP A 384 8.37 -14.89 2.50
CA ASP A 384 8.54 -13.44 2.29
C ASP A 384 7.27 -12.64 2.61
N GLN A 385 6.10 -13.29 2.75
CA GLN A 385 4.83 -12.68 3.17
C GLN A 385 4.08 -13.62 4.13
N CYS A 386 4.49 -13.59 5.39
CA CYS A 386 3.90 -14.41 6.44
C CYS A 386 2.88 -13.63 7.26
N ASP A 387 1.60 -13.76 6.92
CA ASP A 387 0.47 -13.17 7.67
C ASP A 387 -0.12 -14.11 8.73
N PHE A 388 0.34 -15.37 8.78
CA PHE A 388 -0.14 -16.45 9.64
C PHE A 388 -1.60 -16.88 9.41
N ASP A 389 -2.33 -16.34 8.44
CA ASP A 389 -3.75 -16.67 8.22
C ASP A 389 -3.97 -17.97 7.43
N SER A 390 -2.96 -18.43 6.70
CA SER A 390 -3.04 -19.69 5.97
C SER A 390 -3.24 -20.92 6.89
N ASP A 391 -4.11 -21.85 6.46
CA ASP A 391 -4.38 -23.11 7.17
C ASP A 391 -3.06 -23.86 7.48
N ASP A 392 -2.69 -23.89 8.76
CA ASP A 392 -1.58 -24.66 9.37
C ASP A 392 -0.13 -24.20 9.14
N SER A 393 0.14 -22.94 8.79
CA SER A 393 1.52 -22.48 8.59
C SER A 393 1.95 -21.38 9.58
N ILE A 394 3.07 -21.62 10.27
CA ILE A 394 3.93 -20.58 10.85
C ILE A 394 5.03 -20.17 9.85
N CYS A 395 4.75 -20.28 8.55
CA CYS A 395 5.62 -19.89 7.43
C CYS A 395 7.04 -20.47 7.49
N GLY A 396 7.17 -21.68 8.02
CA GLY A 396 8.46 -22.36 8.19
C GLY A 396 9.32 -21.85 9.35
N PHE A 397 8.84 -20.85 10.13
CA PHE A 397 9.48 -20.46 11.38
C PHE A 397 9.51 -21.64 12.36
N GLN A 398 10.50 -21.66 13.23
CA GLN A 398 10.63 -22.67 14.28
C GLN A 398 11.01 -21.99 15.59
N ASN A 399 10.45 -22.49 16.69
CA ASN A 399 10.85 -22.01 18.02
C ASN A 399 12.31 -22.34 18.28
N GLY A 400 13.09 -21.33 18.64
CA GLY A 400 14.50 -21.49 18.96
C GLY A 400 14.70 -22.31 20.24
N PRO A 401 15.66 -23.25 20.30
CA PRO A 401 15.86 -24.13 21.47
C PRO A 401 16.34 -23.40 22.73
N ALA A 402 16.72 -22.12 22.63
CA ALA A 402 17.14 -21.26 23.75
C ALA A 402 16.05 -20.25 24.18
N GLY A 403 14.86 -20.29 23.58
CA GLY A 403 13.75 -19.40 23.94
C GLY A 403 13.17 -19.73 25.31
N GLN A 404 12.82 -18.70 26.09
CA GLN A 404 12.13 -18.86 27.37
C GLN A 404 10.64 -19.22 27.19
N PHE A 405 10.09 -18.97 25.99
CA PHE A 405 8.70 -19.20 25.63
C PHE A 405 8.62 -19.77 24.20
N ASN A 406 7.51 -20.46 23.91
CA ASN A 406 7.23 -20.96 22.57
C ASN A 406 6.20 -20.04 21.92
N TRP A 407 6.57 -19.48 20.78
CA TRP A 407 5.62 -18.81 19.90
C TRP A 407 4.64 -19.85 19.35
N ILE A 408 3.35 -19.57 19.54
CA ILE A 408 2.25 -20.36 19.02
C ILE A 408 1.38 -19.50 18.13
N ARG A 409 0.83 -20.11 17.09
CA ARG A 409 -0.18 -19.51 16.24
C ARG A 409 -1.52 -19.54 16.97
N GLY A 410 -2.11 -18.38 17.22
CA GLY A 410 -3.38 -18.23 17.91
C GLY A 410 -4.47 -17.67 17.00
N LEU A 411 -5.68 -18.22 17.11
CA LEU A 411 -6.88 -17.66 16.51
C LEU A 411 -7.35 -16.47 17.36
N ALA A 412 -7.56 -15.30 16.77
CA ALA A 412 -7.90 -14.08 17.51
C ALA A 412 -9.11 -14.23 18.45
N SER A 413 -10.17 -14.92 18.02
CA SER A 413 -11.38 -15.20 18.82
C SER A 413 -11.20 -16.24 19.94
N ALA A 414 -10.15 -17.07 19.88
CA ALA A 414 -9.91 -18.12 20.86
C ALA A 414 -9.11 -17.63 22.09
N VAL A 415 -8.69 -16.37 22.11
CA VAL A 415 -7.79 -15.84 23.14
C VAL A 415 -8.57 -15.18 24.30
N GLN A 416 -8.08 -15.37 25.53
CA GLN A 416 -8.70 -14.79 26.72
C GLN A 416 -8.70 -13.25 26.66
N GLN A 417 -9.88 -12.65 26.83
CA GLN A 417 -10.06 -11.19 26.84
C GLN A 417 -9.14 -10.51 27.86
N GLY A 418 -8.34 -9.56 27.38
CA GLY A 418 -7.58 -8.61 28.21
C GLY A 418 -6.07 -8.81 28.26
N VAL A 419 -5.52 -9.84 27.61
CA VAL A 419 -4.05 -10.09 27.59
C VAL A 419 -3.46 -9.98 26.19
N ASN A 420 -4.22 -10.32 25.15
CA ASN A 420 -3.76 -10.36 23.75
C ASN A 420 -4.76 -9.64 22.82
N PRO A 421 -4.36 -9.31 21.58
CA PRO A 421 -5.26 -8.72 20.59
C PRO A 421 -6.47 -9.63 20.28
N ASN A 422 -7.69 -9.09 20.33
CA ASN A 422 -8.91 -9.85 20.01
C ASN A 422 -9.22 -9.87 18.50
N VAL A 423 -8.40 -9.19 17.71
CA VAL A 423 -8.57 -8.99 16.27
C VAL A 423 -7.19 -9.17 15.64
N ASP A 424 -7.13 -9.90 14.54
CA ASP A 424 -5.92 -10.04 13.74
C ASP A 424 -5.63 -8.77 12.92
N HIS A 425 -4.36 -8.42 12.75
CA HIS A 425 -3.95 -7.22 12.04
C HIS A 425 -4.17 -7.32 10.53
N THR A 426 -3.92 -8.49 9.94
CA THR A 426 -4.02 -8.70 8.49
C THR A 426 -5.47 -8.70 8.05
N THR A 427 -6.35 -9.46 8.72
CA THR A 427 -7.76 -9.57 8.36
C THR A 427 -8.63 -8.47 8.98
N GLN A 428 -8.17 -7.85 10.07
CA GLN A 428 -8.98 -6.97 10.91
C GLN A 428 -10.25 -7.68 11.44
N THR A 429 -10.17 -9.01 11.65
CA THR A 429 -11.26 -9.83 12.19
C THR A 429 -10.83 -10.69 13.38
N ASP A 430 -11.79 -11.18 14.15
CA ASP A 430 -11.58 -12.16 15.21
C ASP A 430 -11.41 -13.61 14.67
N THR A 431 -11.51 -13.78 13.35
CA THR A 431 -11.30 -15.05 12.66
C THR A 431 -9.91 -15.21 12.06
N GLY A 432 -9.07 -14.18 12.09
CA GLY A 432 -7.67 -14.23 11.65
C GLY A 432 -6.74 -14.81 12.71
N TYR A 433 -5.49 -15.03 12.32
CA TYR A 433 -4.46 -15.69 13.13
C TYR A 433 -3.20 -14.86 13.24
N TYR A 434 -2.60 -14.83 14.43
CA TYR A 434 -1.32 -14.18 14.69
C TYR A 434 -0.45 -15.03 15.61
N MET A 435 0.82 -14.65 15.79
CA MET A 435 1.74 -15.32 16.71
C MET A 435 1.72 -14.69 18.09
N LEU A 436 1.68 -15.53 19.14
CA LEU A 436 1.74 -15.11 20.55
C LEU A 436 2.68 -16.03 21.33
N ALA A 437 3.30 -15.53 22.40
CA ALA A 437 4.29 -16.26 23.22
C ALA A 437 4.05 -16.12 24.71
#